data_AF-A0A432F4A7-F1
#
_entry.id   AF-A0A432F4A7-F1
#
_cell.length_a   1.000
_cell.length_b   1.000
_cell.length_c   1.000
_cell.angle_alpha   90.00
_cell.angle_beta   90.00
_cell.angle_gamma   90.00
#
_symmetry.space_group_name_H-M   'P 1'
#
loop_
_entity.id
_entity.type
_entity.pdbx_description
1 polymer ?
#
loop_
_entity_poly.entity_id
_entity_poly.type
_entity_poly.pdbx_seq_one_letter_code
_entity_poly.pdbx_strand_id
1 'polypeptide(L)'
;MKSCCDDTKQPINETPDTTVALQMALVGNPNSGKTTLFNHLTGAHQRTGNWAGVTVERKEGEFYYNDNHYHVVDLPGTYSLGLEKTSVDEKIARQFVVDNPDSVYLNIVDASTLQRGLYLTLQLRELGVPTIVVLNMMDVAKKRGMSIDVARLSAQLDCPVIPISLKQPDSVKALYQAIEDYDIQQASTLDIHYAPAIESALTSLSAGKTQSSRRQRLEQLLVADETQATRDAIEAETGEDLDFLLADSRFEQAMLLAKSVVKEQGKVTRTSSDKIDKWVLGSWTGIPIFIALMYLLFLFSINFGGALIDFFDLSAQALFVDGGRALLSSLGAPEWLIAILADGIGGGLQVVATFIPIIGALFLFLTLLEESGYMARAAFVVDRSMRKLGVSGKAFVPLIIGFGCNVPGIMATRTLNDERERILTVMMSPFMSCGARLAVFALFAVAFFPVGGQNIVFLLYI
;
A
#
# COMPACT_ATOMS: atom_id res chain seq x y z
N MET A 1 -24.86 -31.03 -65.93
CA MET A 1 -24.12 -29.84 -65.47
C MET A 1 -23.17 -30.32 -64.37
N LYS A 2 -21.87 -30.21 -64.62
CA LYS A 2 -20.73 -30.65 -63.78
C LYS A 2 -20.65 -29.75 -62.54
N SER A 3 -20.62 -30.23 -61.30
CA SER A 3 -19.50 -30.87 -60.55
C SER A 3 -18.19 -30.09 -60.64
N CYS A 4 -17.86 -29.38 -59.56
CA CYS A 4 -16.68 -28.54 -59.38
C CYS A 4 -15.54 -29.32 -58.69
N CYS A 5 -14.48 -29.59 -59.45
CA CYS A 5 -13.06 -29.61 -59.05
C CYS A 5 -12.37 -28.65 -60.04
N ASP A 6 -11.31 -27.90 -59.79
CA ASP A 6 -10.19 -28.00 -58.85
C ASP A 6 -9.50 -26.60 -58.83
N ASP A 7 -8.51 -26.44 -57.95
CA ASP A 7 -7.37 -25.48 -58.01
C ASP A 7 -7.08 -24.71 -56.69
N THR A 8 -6.15 -25.31 -55.95
CA THR A 8 -4.96 -24.67 -55.37
C THR A 8 -5.13 -23.28 -54.74
N LYS A 9 -5.44 -23.25 -53.44
CA LYS A 9 -5.04 -22.13 -52.55
C LYS A 9 -3.91 -22.59 -51.64
N GLN A 10 -2.73 -22.07 -51.94
CA GLN A 10 -1.59 -22.02 -51.04
C GLN A 10 -2.01 -21.43 -49.68
N PRO A 11 -1.56 -21.98 -48.53
CA PRO A 11 -1.71 -21.28 -47.27
C PRO A 11 -0.84 -20.01 -47.32
N ILE A 12 -1.50 -18.87 -47.17
CA ILE A 12 -0.87 -17.56 -47.14
C ILE A 12 -0.12 -17.43 -45.81
N ASN A 13 1.21 -17.34 -45.92
CA ASN A 13 2.21 -16.74 -45.04
C ASN A 13 2.07 -17.00 -43.53
N GLU A 14 2.93 -17.84 -42.97
CA GLU A 14 4.22 -17.41 -42.40
C GLU A 14 4.01 -16.36 -41.30
N THR A 15 3.83 -16.88 -40.08
CA THR A 15 4.19 -16.16 -38.85
C THR A 15 5.63 -15.67 -39.00
N PRO A 16 5.92 -14.36 -38.78
CA PRO A 16 7.31 -13.93 -38.71
C PRO A 16 7.99 -14.69 -37.57
N ASP A 17 9.24 -15.07 -37.83
CA ASP A 17 10.18 -15.76 -36.95
C ASP A 17 9.90 -15.55 -35.46
N THR A 18 9.82 -16.65 -34.72
CA THR A 18 9.78 -16.66 -33.25
C THR A 18 11.09 -16.11 -32.69
N THR A 19 11.23 -14.79 -32.64
CA THR A 19 12.13 -14.13 -31.70
C THR A 19 11.60 -14.41 -30.30
N VAL A 20 12.30 -15.23 -29.53
CA VAL A 20 11.93 -15.54 -28.13
C VAL A 20 11.89 -14.21 -27.37
N ALA A 21 10.71 -13.86 -26.84
CA ALA A 21 10.54 -12.62 -26.10
C ALA A 21 11.44 -12.62 -24.86
N LEU A 22 12.25 -11.56 -24.69
CA LEU A 22 13.06 -11.44 -23.48
C LEU A 22 12.14 -11.12 -22.29
N GLN A 23 12.19 -11.97 -21.26
CA GLN A 23 11.39 -11.80 -20.06
C GLN A 23 12.03 -10.76 -19.13
N MET A 24 11.23 -9.77 -18.75
CA MET A 24 11.60 -8.72 -17.83
C MET A 24 10.58 -8.58 -16.70
N ALA A 25 11.04 -8.10 -15.55
CA ALA A 25 10.21 -7.86 -14.40
C ALA A 25 10.45 -6.45 -13.84
N LEU A 26 9.37 -5.70 -13.62
CA LEU A 26 9.43 -4.45 -12.88
C LEU A 26 9.36 -4.74 -11.39
N VAL A 27 10.36 -4.29 -10.65
CA VAL A 27 10.46 -4.46 -9.20
C VAL A 27 10.76 -3.12 -8.56
N GLY A 28 10.27 -2.88 -7.35
CA GLY A 28 10.51 -1.60 -6.67
C GLY A 28 9.50 -1.33 -5.57
N ASN A 29 9.81 -0.32 -4.76
CA ASN A 29 8.98 0.08 -3.64
C ASN A 29 7.61 0.59 -4.11
N PRO A 30 6.56 0.47 -3.26
CA PRO A 30 5.29 1.16 -3.48
C PRO A 30 5.52 2.65 -3.75
N ASN A 31 4.80 3.20 -4.73
CA ASN A 31 4.87 4.60 -5.15
C ASN A 31 6.22 5.05 -5.77
N SER A 32 7.11 4.15 -6.17
CA SER A 32 8.37 4.52 -6.86
C SER A 32 8.18 4.95 -8.33
N GLY A 33 6.96 4.82 -8.88
CA GLY A 33 6.64 5.08 -10.29
C GLY A 33 6.62 3.84 -11.17
N LYS A 34 6.67 2.64 -10.57
CA LYS A 34 6.60 1.35 -11.26
C LYS A 34 5.43 1.23 -12.25
N THR A 35 4.19 1.47 -11.81
CA THR A 35 3.01 1.42 -12.70
C THR A 35 3.07 2.44 -13.83
N THR A 36 3.67 3.61 -13.57
CA THR A 36 3.84 4.65 -14.60
C THR A 36 4.84 4.20 -15.67
N LEU A 37 5.96 3.58 -15.27
CA LEU A 37 6.92 3.01 -16.20
C LEU A 37 6.31 1.84 -16.98
N PHE A 38 5.57 0.95 -16.31
CA PHE A 38 4.85 -0.15 -16.95
C PHE A 38 3.98 0.33 -18.11
N ASN A 39 3.09 1.30 -17.82
CA ASN A 39 2.21 1.87 -18.84
C ASN A 39 2.98 2.57 -19.97
N HIS A 40 4.13 3.16 -19.68
CA HIS A 40 4.97 3.79 -20.70
C HIS A 40 5.64 2.75 -21.61
N LEU A 41 6.02 1.59 -21.08
CA LEU A 41 6.64 0.51 -21.85
C LEU A 41 5.60 -0.20 -22.72
N THR A 42 4.48 -0.62 -22.14
CA THR A 42 3.50 -1.54 -22.77
C THR A 42 2.38 -0.81 -23.52
N GLY A 43 2.08 0.44 -23.16
CA GLY A 43 0.96 1.19 -23.73
C GLY A 43 -0.37 0.44 -23.60
N ALA A 44 -1.00 0.11 -24.73
CA ALA A 44 -2.24 -0.64 -24.77
C ALA A 44 -2.04 -2.18 -24.77
N HIS A 45 -0.82 -2.66 -24.97
CA HIS A 45 -0.49 -4.09 -25.08
C HIS A 45 -0.25 -4.72 -23.71
N GLN A 46 -1.25 -4.64 -22.84
CA GLN A 46 -1.19 -5.16 -21.48
C GLN A 46 -2.43 -5.98 -21.12
N ARG A 47 -2.26 -6.94 -20.23
CA ARG A 47 -3.31 -7.80 -19.68
C ARG A 47 -3.23 -7.79 -18.16
N THR A 48 -4.39 -7.86 -17.54
CA THR A 48 -4.53 -7.96 -16.09
C THR A 48 -5.16 -9.30 -15.75
N GLY A 49 -4.58 -10.00 -14.78
CA GLY A 49 -5.10 -11.21 -14.16
C GLY A 49 -4.82 -11.21 -12.67
N ASN A 50 -4.79 -12.41 -12.07
CA ASN A 50 -4.41 -12.60 -10.67
C ASN A 50 -3.19 -13.53 -10.58
N TRP A 51 -2.37 -13.32 -9.56
CA TRP A 51 -1.33 -14.28 -9.20
C TRP A 51 -1.97 -15.61 -8.73
N ALA A 52 -1.28 -16.72 -9.01
CA ALA A 52 -1.83 -18.05 -8.74
C ALA A 52 -2.17 -18.24 -7.26
N GLY A 53 -3.41 -18.62 -6.95
CA GLY A 53 -3.86 -18.94 -5.59
C GLY A 53 -4.10 -17.74 -4.67
N VAL A 54 -4.03 -16.50 -5.17
CA VAL A 54 -4.19 -15.28 -4.37
C VAL A 54 -5.03 -14.22 -5.10
N THR A 55 -5.57 -13.24 -4.36
CA THR A 55 -6.37 -12.13 -4.91
C THR A 55 -5.53 -10.93 -5.35
N VAL A 56 -4.21 -11.09 -5.44
CA VAL A 56 -3.30 -10.01 -5.84
C VAL A 56 -3.28 -9.88 -7.36
N GLU A 57 -3.46 -8.65 -7.84
CA GLU A 57 -3.47 -8.32 -9.27
C GLU A 57 -2.10 -8.60 -9.91
N ARG A 58 -2.10 -9.26 -11.07
CA ARG A 58 -0.93 -9.52 -11.92
C ARG A 58 -1.09 -8.75 -13.22
N LYS A 59 -0.18 -7.84 -13.53
CA LYS A 59 -0.15 -7.11 -14.81
C LYS A 59 1.02 -7.58 -15.64
N GLU A 60 0.75 -7.85 -16.91
CA GLU A 60 1.75 -8.27 -17.89
C GLU A 60 1.51 -7.52 -19.17
N GLY A 61 2.56 -7.29 -19.94
CA GLY A 61 2.43 -6.65 -21.23
C GLY A 61 3.66 -6.86 -22.09
N GLU A 62 3.54 -6.42 -23.33
CA GLU A 62 4.55 -6.64 -24.35
C GLU A 62 4.90 -5.32 -25.02
N PHE A 63 6.16 -5.19 -25.43
CA PHE A 63 6.57 -4.07 -26.28
C PHE A 63 7.69 -4.48 -27.24
N TYR A 64 7.88 -3.67 -28.28
CA TYR A 64 8.89 -3.87 -29.31
C TYR A 64 9.84 -2.68 -29.35
N TYR A 65 11.13 -2.95 -29.48
CA TYR A 65 12.16 -1.91 -29.62
C TYR A 65 13.31 -2.47 -30.47
N ASN A 66 13.71 -1.75 -31.54
CA ASN A 66 14.75 -2.17 -32.50
C ASN A 66 14.64 -3.63 -32.95
N ASP A 67 13.45 -4.04 -33.39
CA ASP A 67 13.11 -5.41 -33.83
C ASP A 67 13.19 -6.51 -32.75
N ASN A 68 13.50 -6.15 -31.49
CA ASN A 68 13.46 -7.06 -30.35
C ASN A 68 12.07 -7.05 -29.68
N HIS A 69 11.63 -8.22 -29.23
CA HIS A 69 10.37 -8.42 -28.52
C HIS A 69 10.63 -8.62 -27.02
N TYR A 70 9.93 -7.86 -26.19
CA TYR A 70 10.07 -7.90 -24.74
C TYR A 70 8.73 -8.21 -24.06
N HIS A 71 8.76 -9.11 -23.08
CA HIS A 71 7.63 -9.42 -22.22
C HIS A 71 7.92 -8.88 -20.81
N VAL A 72 7.05 -8.01 -20.29
CA VAL A 72 7.22 -7.34 -19.00
C VAL A 72 6.15 -7.77 -18.02
N VAL A 73 6.58 -8.22 -16.84
CA VAL A 73 5.71 -8.53 -15.70
C VAL A 73 5.84 -7.43 -14.64
N ASP A 74 4.72 -6.90 -14.15
CA ASP A 74 4.69 -5.96 -13.04
C ASP A 74 4.60 -6.71 -11.72
N LEU A 75 5.68 -6.74 -10.92
CA LEU A 75 5.65 -7.37 -9.60
C LEU A 75 4.92 -6.46 -8.59
N PRO A 76 4.28 -7.02 -7.54
CA PRO A 76 3.75 -6.21 -6.46
C PRO A 76 4.82 -5.27 -5.88
N GLY A 77 4.41 -4.08 -5.43
CA GLY A 77 5.35 -3.12 -4.85
C GLY A 77 5.83 -3.60 -3.49
N THR A 78 7.12 -3.85 -3.34
CA THR A 78 7.69 -4.45 -2.12
C THR A 78 8.87 -3.64 -1.59
N TYR A 79 9.10 -3.69 -0.27
CA TYR A 79 10.27 -3.07 0.34
C TYR A 79 11.41 -4.06 0.56
N SER A 80 11.10 -5.36 0.58
CA SER A 80 12.04 -6.44 0.89
C SER A 80 11.61 -7.74 0.21
N LEU A 81 12.57 -8.64 -0.02
CA LEU A 81 12.38 -10.03 -0.44
C LEU A 81 12.60 -11.00 0.75
N GLY A 82 12.11 -10.62 1.94
CA GLY A 82 12.34 -11.33 3.20
C GLY A 82 11.75 -12.74 3.30
N LEU A 83 12.27 -13.52 4.25
CA LEU A 83 11.92 -14.94 4.44
C LEU A 83 10.74 -15.18 5.39
N GLU A 84 10.61 -14.42 6.48
CA GLU A 84 9.60 -14.67 7.52
C GLU A 84 8.65 -13.48 7.78
N LYS A 85 7.39 -13.79 8.12
CA LYS A 85 6.31 -12.82 8.45
C LYS A 85 6.10 -11.70 7.42
N THR A 86 6.30 -12.01 6.14
CA THR A 86 6.15 -11.05 5.04
C THR A 86 4.72 -10.96 4.51
N SER A 87 4.42 -9.81 3.91
CA SER A 87 3.15 -9.59 3.22
C SER A 87 2.97 -10.55 2.04
N VAL A 88 1.73 -10.77 1.59
CA VAL A 88 1.44 -11.61 0.41
C VAL A 88 2.18 -11.08 -0.82
N ASP A 89 2.26 -9.76 -0.97
CA ASP A 89 2.97 -9.07 -2.05
C ASP A 89 4.47 -9.39 -2.08
N GLU A 90 5.12 -9.38 -0.91
CA GLU A 90 6.54 -9.73 -0.76
C GLU A 90 6.81 -11.19 -1.09
N LYS A 91 5.91 -12.10 -0.69
CA LYS A 91 6.01 -13.52 -1.03
C LYS A 91 5.91 -13.74 -2.53
N ILE A 92 4.98 -13.06 -3.21
CA ILE A 92 4.82 -13.15 -4.67
C ILE A 92 6.07 -12.65 -5.37
N ALA A 93 6.56 -11.46 -5.01
CA ALA A 93 7.74 -10.88 -5.64
C ALA A 93 8.97 -11.77 -5.45
N ARG A 94 9.19 -12.27 -4.22
CA ARG A 94 10.29 -13.18 -3.92
C ARG A 94 10.19 -14.49 -4.70
N GLN A 95 9.02 -15.12 -4.70
CA GLN A 95 8.79 -16.39 -5.41
C GLN A 95 9.08 -16.22 -6.90
N PHE A 96 8.59 -15.13 -7.50
CA PHE A 96 8.87 -14.83 -8.91
C PHE A 96 10.37 -14.67 -9.17
N VAL A 97 11.09 -13.95 -8.31
CA VAL A 97 12.54 -13.73 -8.44
C VAL A 97 13.32 -15.05 -8.38
N VAL A 98 12.92 -15.95 -7.49
CA VAL A 98 13.53 -17.27 -7.34
C VAL A 98 13.21 -18.19 -8.52
N ASP A 99 11.98 -18.17 -9.01
CA ASP A 99 11.52 -19.04 -10.12
C ASP A 99 12.02 -18.58 -11.49
N ASN A 100 12.37 -17.29 -11.64
CA ASN A 100 12.78 -16.68 -12.92
C ASN A 100 14.14 -15.96 -12.80
N PRO A 101 15.23 -16.66 -12.44
CA PRO A 101 16.53 -16.03 -12.18
C PRO A 101 17.15 -15.35 -13.42
N ASP A 102 16.81 -15.81 -14.63
CA ASP A 102 17.35 -15.32 -15.90
C ASP A 102 16.58 -14.10 -16.47
N SER A 103 15.50 -13.66 -15.80
CA SER A 103 14.77 -12.45 -16.20
C SER A 103 15.58 -11.18 -15.93
N VAL A 104 15.39 -10.15 -16.74
CA VAL A 104 15.97 -8.83 -16.48
C VAL A 104 15.07 -8.06 -15.51
N TYR A 105 15.60 -7.73 -14.34
CA TYR A 105 14.89 -6.97 -13.30
C TYR A 105 15.13 -5.48 -13.48
N LEU A 106 14.10 -4.76 -13.91
CA LEU A 106 14.10 -3.30 -13.92
C LEU A 106 13.68 -2.82 -12.53
N ASN A 107 14.68 -2.49 -11.72
CA ASN A 107 14.48 -2.08 -10.34
C ASN A 107 14.26 -0.57 -10.24
N ILE A 108 13.01 -0.15 -10.05
CA ILE A 108 12.63 1.26 -9.96
C ILE A 108 12.88 1.80 -8.55
N VAL A 109 13.85 2.70 -8.45
CA VAL A 109 14.26 3.35 -7.21
C VAL A 109 13.90 4.84 -7.27
N ASP A 110 13.18 5.35 -6.26
CA ASP A 110 12.90 6.78 -6.12
C ASP A 110 14.15 7.53 -5.63
N ALA A 111 14.71 8.38 -6.49
CA ALA A 111 15.84 9.26 -6.18
C ALA A 111 15.59 10.17 -4.97
N SER A 112 14.33 10.50 -4.69
CA SER A 112 13.94 11.36 -3.57
C SER A 112 14.02 10.66 -2.20
N THR A 113 14.05 9.32 -2.21
CA THR A 113 14.08 8.45 -1.03
C THR A 113 15.08 7.29 -1.20
N LEU A 114 16.23 7.58 -1.81
CA LEU A 114 17.21 6.60 -2.29
C LEU A 114 17.54 5.47 -1.29
N GLN A 115 17.80 5.81 -0.02
CA GLN A 115 18.12 4.82 1.04
C GLN A 115 17.09 3.68 1.11
N ARG A 116 15.80 3.98 0.99
CA ARG A 116 14.73 2.98 1.10
C ARG A 116 14.67 2.05 -0.11
N GLY A 117 14.95 2.57 -1.30
CA GLY A 117 14.98 1.75 -2.52
C GLY A 117 16.25 0.92 -2.65
N LEU A 118 17.37 1.41 -2.11
CA LEU A 118 18.63 0.65 -2.13
C LEU A 118 18.57 -0.63 -1.29
N TYR A 119 17.73 -0.70 -0.26
CA TYR A 119 17.57 -1.91 0.53
C TYR A 119 17.12 -3.11 -0.33
N LEU A 120 16.05 -2.94 -1.12
CA LEU A 120 15.58 -3.95 -2.07
C LEU A 120 16.61 -4.21 -3.18
N THR A 121 17.28 -3.14 -3.64
CA THR A 121 18.33 -3.23 -4.66
C THR A 121 19.46 -4.16 -4.23
N LEU A 122 19.94 -4.01 -2.99
CA LEU A 122 21.01 -4.85 -2.44
C LEU A 122 20.59 -6.32 -2.39
N GLN A 123 19.34 -6.63 -2.03
CA GLN A 123 18.84 -8.01 -2.04
C GLN A 123 18.81 -8.61 -3.44
N LEU A 124 18.38 -7.85 -4.46
CA LEU A 124 18.42 -8.33 -5.86
C LEU A 124 19.85 -8.60 -6.32
N ARG A 125 20.80 -7.70 -5.99
CA ARG A 125 22.21 -7.87 -6.33
C ARG A 125 22.86 -9.02 -5.55
N GLU A 126 22.47 -9.26 -4.31
CA GLU A 126 22.92 -10.42 -3.51
C GLU A 126 22.38 -11.74 -4.08
N LEU A 127 21.16 -11.74 -4.63
CA LEU A 127 20.60 -12.90 -5.34
C LEU A 127 21.32 -13.19 -6.66
N GLY A 128 22.11 -12.23 -7.18
CA GLY A 128 22.85 -12.36 -8.43
C GLY A 128 21.96 -12.30 -9.68
N VAL A 129 20.74 -11.76 -9.56
CA VAL A 129 19.83 -11.66 -10.70
C VAL A 129 20.20 -10.49 -11.62
N PRO A 130 20.02 -10.62 -12.95
CA PRO A 130 20.31 -9.55 -13.91
C PRO A 130 19.46 -8.31 -13.60
N THR A 131 20.09 -7.21 -13.20
CA THR A 131 19.39 -6.05 -12.63
C THR A 131 19.83 -4.76 -13.31
N ILE A 132 18.86 -3.96 -13.76
CA ILE A 132 19.06 -2.58 -14.19
C ILE A 132 18.33 -1.66 -13.21
N VAL A 133 19.04 -0.73 -12.59
CA VAL A 133 18.43 0.22 -11.66
C VAL A 133 17.90 1.41 -12.43
N VAL A 134 16.59 1.61 -12.36
CA VAL A 134 15.90 2.76 -12.93
C VAL A 134 15.72 3.80 -11.83
N LEU A 135 16.62 4.78 -11.79
CA LEU A 135 16.63 5.83 -10.78
C LEU A 135 15.64 6.93 -11.18
N ASN A 136 14.39 6.78 -10.73
CA ASN A 136 13.27 7.65 -11.09
C ASN A 136 13.15 8.88 -10.18
N MET A 137 12.29 9.84 -10.55
CA MET A 137 11.99 11.07 -9.81
C MET A 137 13.20 12.00 -9.61
N MET A 138 14.11 12.02 -10.58
CA MET A 138 15.26 12.94 -10.58
C MET A 138 14.84 14.42 -10.52
N ASP A 139 13.67 14.77 -11.05
CA ASP A 139 13.07 16.11 -10.95
C ASP A 139 12.70 16.47 -9.50
N VAL A 140 12.18 15.50 -8.74
CA VAL A 140 11.83 15.68 -7.32
C VAL A 140 13.09 15.76 -6.47
N ALA A 141 14.07 14.89 -6.72
CA ALA A 141 15.35 14.92 -6.03
C ALA A 141 16.05 16.28 -6.20
N LYS A 142 16.10 16.79 -7.44
CA LYS A 142 16.66 18.11 -7.74
C LYS A 142 15.91 19.25 -7.05
N LYS A 143 14.58 19.21 -7.00
CA LYS A 143 13.75 20.19 -6.26
C LYS A 143 14.01 20.18 -4.76
N ARG A 144 14.37 19.04 -4.18
CA ARG A 144 14.79 18.90 -2.78
C ARG A 144 16.25 19.31 -2.53
N GLY A 145 16.97 19.77 -3.55
CA GLY A 145 18.38 20.12 -3.44
C GLY A 145 19.31 18.90 -3.39
N MET A 146 18.88 17.72 -3.83
CA MET A 146 19.73 16.54 -3.87
C MET A 146 20.42 16.40 -5.23
N SER A 147 21.72 16.15 -5.20
CA SER A 147 22.53 15.75 -6.35
C SER A 147 23.05 14.34 -6.11
N ILE A 148 22.71 13.40 -7.00
CA ILE A 148 23.11 11.99 -6.88
C ILE A 148 24.23 11.71 -7.87
N ASP A 149 25.32 11.12 -7.38
CA ASP A 149 26.43 10.63 -8.19
C ASP A 149 26.07 9.25 -8.78
N VAL A 150 25.47 9.28 -9.97
CA VAL A 150 24.95 8.08 -10.67
C VAL A 150 26.08 7.13 -11.07
N ALA A 151 27.22 7.67 -11.52
CA ALA A 151 28.37 6.86 -11.94
C ALA A 151 28.95 6.10 -10.75
N ARG A 152 29.11 6.77 -9.60
CA ARG A 152 29.55 6.12 -8.37
C ARG A 152 28.55 5.08 -7.88
N LEU A 153 27.25 5.36 -7.95
CA LEU A 153 26.20 4.43 -7.55
C LEU A 153 26.23 3.16 -8.42
N SER A 154 26.38 3.32 -9.74
CA SER A 154 26.48 2.20 -10.69
C SER A 154 27.71 1.34 -10.43
N ALA A 155 28.87 1.96 -10.15
CA ALA A 155 30.09 1.24 -9.81
C ALA A 155 29.99 0.47 -8.48
N GLN A 156 29.29 1.02 -7.48
CA GLN A 156 29.15 0.38 -6.16
C GLN A 156 28.08 -0.73 -6.13
N LEU A 157 27.04 -0.63 -6.97
CA LEU A 157 26.02 -1.67 -7.13
C LEU A 157 26.43 -2.75 -8.14
N ASP A 158 27.50 -2.50 -8.88
CA ASP A 158 27.98 -3.31 -9.98
C ASP A 158 26.86 -3.63 -10.98
N CYS A 159 26.07 -2.62 -11.34
CA CYS A 159 25.01 -2.72 -12.34
C CYS A 159 24.69 -1.37 -12.98
N PRO A 160 24.06 -1.35 -14.17
CA PRO A 160 23.65 -0.10 -14.82
C PRO A 160 22.63 0.67 -13.98
N VAL A 161 22.86 1.97 -13.80
CA VAL A 161 21.92 2.89 -13.13
C VAL A 161 21.50 3.97 -14.11
N ILE A 162 20.23 3.97 -14.50
CA ILE A 162 19.67 4.88 -15.51
C ILE A 162 18.83 5.96 -14.81
N PRO A 163 19.29 7.22 -14.79
CA PRO A 163 18.56 8.32 -14.16
C PRO A 163 17.43 8.80 -15.08
N ILE A 164 16.19 8.74 -14.60
CA ILE A 164 15.02 9.16 -15.38
C ILE A 164 14.10 10.10 -14.61
N SER A 165 13.25 10.81 -15.35
CA SER A 165 12.04 11.43 -14.80
C SER A 165 10.90 11.08 -15.74
N LEU A 166 9.98 10.22 -15.31
CA LEU A 166 8.86 9.76 -16.14
C LEU A 166 7.92 10.89 -16.64
N LYS A 167 8.07 12.11 -16.10
CA LYS A 167 7.39 13.31 -16.62
C LYS A 167 8.04 13.90 -17.88
N GLN A 168 9.28 13.49 -18.17
CA GLN A 168 10.09 13.98 -19.28
C GLN A 168 10.33 12.84 -20.28
N PRO A 169 9.65 12.83 -21.43
CA PRO A 169 9.66 11.70 -22.37
C PRO A 169 11.06 11.38 -22.93
N ASP A 170 11.94 12.36 -23.06
CA ASP A 170 13.31 12.12 -23.56
C ASP A 170 14.18 11.29 -22.59
N SER A 171 13.84 11.26 -21.30
CA SER A 171 14.62 10.51 -20.31
C SER A 171 14.46 8.99 -20.43
N VAL A 172 13.38 8.51 -21.05
CA VAL A 172 13.10 7.07 -21.19
C VAL A 172 13.88 6.44 -22.34
N LYS A 173 14.34 7.23 -23.32
CA LYS A 173 15.16 6.72 -24.44
C LYS A 173 16.45 6.05 -23.97
N ALA A 174 17.10 6.62 -22.94
CA ALA A 174 18.30 6.05 -22.35
C ALA A 174 18.04 4.70 -21.67
N LEU A 175 16.82 4.47 -21.17
CA LEU A 175 16.43 3.18 -20.58
C LEU A 175 16.30 2.10 -21.66
N TYR A 176 15.69 2.41 -22.80
CA TYR A 176 15.58 1.44 -23.91
C TYR A 176 16.96 1.01 -24.43
N GLN A 177 17.88 1.96 -24.61
CA GLN A 177 19.27 1.66 -24.99
C GLN A 177 19.96 0.78 -23.95
N ALA A 178 19.82 1.11 -22.65
CA ALA A 178 20.42 0.31 -21.58
C ALA A 178 19.85 -1.11 -21.50
N ILE A 179 18.58 -1.33 -21.86
CA ILE A 179 17.97 -2.67 -21.92
C ILE A 179 18.55 -3.47 -23.09
N GLU A 180 18.72 -2.84 -24.25
CA GLU A 180 19.28 -3.48 -25.45
C GLU A 180 20.76 -3.84 -25.28
N ASP A 181 21.54 -2.96 -24.65
CA ASP A 181 22.98 -3.16 -24.42
C ASP A 181 23.29 -4.11 -23.24
N TYR A 182 22.28 -4.54 -22.47
CA TYR A 182 22.51 -5.29 -21.24
C TYR A 182 22.79 -6.77 -21.50
N ASP A 183 24.02 -7.18 -21.21
CA ASP A 183 24.43 -8.58 -21.26
C ASP A 183 24.06 -9.31 -19.95
N ILE A 184 23.04 -10.17 -20.05
CA ILE A 184 22.53 -11.00 -18.95
C ILE A 184 23.64 -11.91 -18.39
N GLN A 185 24.58 -12.37 -19.21
CA GLN A 185 25.66 -13.26 -18.76
C GLN A 185 26.72 -12.55 -17.92
N GLN A 186 26.75 -11.22 -17.92
CA GLN A 186 27.65 -10.41 -17.09
C GLN A 186 27.03 -10.04 -15.74
N ALA A 187 25.84 -10.54 -15.41
CA ALA A 187 25.23 -10.31 -14.11
C ALA A 187 26.12 -10.87 -12.99
N SER A 188 26.67 -9.97 -12.17
CA SER A 188 27.48 -10.30 -11.02
C SER A 188 26.67 -10.34 -9.73
N THR A 189 27.20 -11.02 -8.71
CA THR A 189 26.69 -10.99 -7.33
C THR A 189 27.39 -9.90 -6.53
N LEU A 190 26.63 -9.10 -5.78
CA LEU A 190 27.19 -8.14 -4.83
C LEU A 190 27.36 -8.78 -3.46
N ASP A 191 28.59 -8.82 -2.95
CA ASP A 191 28.90 -9.35 -1.62
C ASP A 191 28.57 -8.32 -0.53
N ILE A 192 27.49 -8.59 0.20
CA ILE A 192 27.09 -7.84 1.39
C ILE A 192 27.89 -8.35 2.58
N HIS A 193 28.65 -7.47 3.23
CA HIS A 193 29.34 -7.73 4.49
C HIS A 193 28.37 -7.75 5.69
N TYR A 194 28.22 -8.92 6.30
CA TYR A 194 27.39 -9.12 7.48
C TYR A 194 28.17 -8.95 8.78
N ALA A 195 27.45 -8.94 9.90
CA ALA A 195 28.03 -8.98 11.23
C ALA A 195 29.07 -10.13 11.35
N PRO A 196 30.17 -9.95 12.13
CA PRO A 196 31.27 -10.92 12.19
C PRO A 196 30.84 -12.35 12.54
N ALA A 197 29.82 -12.50 13.39
CA ALA A 197 29.26 -13.80 13.76
C ALA A 197 28.67 -14.54 12.54
N ILE A 198 27.97 -13.83 11.66
CA ILE A 198 27.39 -14.38 10.43
C ILE A 198 28.50 -14.72 9.43
N GLU A 199 29.50 -13.85 9.25
CA GLU A 199 30.63 -14.13 8.35
C GLU A 199 31.44 -15.36 8.80
N SER A 200 31.64 -15.52 10.11
CA SER A 200 32.27 -16.70 10.69
C SER A 200 31.46 -17.97 10.38
N ALA A 201 30.14 -17.91 10.53
CA ALA A 201 29.24 -19.01 10.20
C ALA A 201 29.21 -19.35 8.69
N LEU A 202 29.18 -18.33 7.82
CA LEU A 202 29.26 -18.53 6.37
C LEU A 202 30.61 -19.13 5.94
N THR A 203 31.69 -18.81 6.68
CA THR A 203 33.02 -19.38 6.44
C THR A 203 33.09 -20.83 6.90
N SER A 204 32.54 -21.17 8.08
CA SER A 204 32.54 -22.55 8.58
C SER A 204 31.71 -23.49 7.69
N LEU A 205 30.58 -23.02 7.15
CA LEU A 205 29.75 -23.76 6.18
C LEU A 205 30.48 -24.04 4.85
N SER A 206 31.51 -23.26 4.50
CA SER A 206 32.29 -23.47 3.27
C SER A 206 33.29 -24.63 3.36
N ALA A 207 33.64 -25.08 4.57
CA ALA A 207 34.68 -26.08 4.78
C ALA A 207 34.24 -27.54 4.48
N GLY A 208 32.94 -27.79 4.32
CA GLY A 208 32.37 -29.16 4.29
C GLY A 208 31.98 -29.72 2.91
N LYS A 209 31.79 -28.89 1.86
CA LYS A 209 31.33 -29.34 0.53
C LYS A 209 31.92 -28.49 -0.60
N THR A 210 32.13 -29.14 -1.76
CA THR A 210 32.66 -28.56 -3.01
C THR A 210 31.83 -27.34 -3.46
N GLN A 211 32.48 -26.18 -3.59
CA GLN A 211 32.09 -25.01 -4.39
C GLN A 211 30.61 -24.54 -4.28
N SER A 212 30.13 -24.28 -3.06
CA SER A 212 28.85 -23.57 -2.87
C SER A 212 29.05 -22.04 -2.97
N SER A 213 28.19 -21.38 -3.76
CA SER A 213 28.19 -19.91 -3.85
C SER A 213 27.85 -19.27 -2.48
N ARG A 214 28.28 -18.03 -2.24
CA ARG A 214 27.96 -17.30 -0.98
C ARG A 214 26.44 -17.27 -0.72
N ARG A 215 25.65 -17.07 -1.78
CA ARG A 215 24.19 -17.15 -1.76
C ARG A 215 23.67 -18.49 -1.22
N GLN A 216 24.16 -19.60 -1.76
CA GLN A 216 23.73 -20.94 -1.31
C GLN A 216 24.06 -21.18 0.16
N ARG A 217 25.19 -20.65 0.64
CA ARG A 217 25.56 -20.73 2.08
C ARG A 217 24.61 -19.91 2.96
N LEU A 218 24.21 -18.73 2.51
CA LEU A 218 23.24 -17.89 3.21
C LEU A 218 21.84 -18.55 3.23
N GLU A 219 21.39 -19.10 2.11
CA GLU A 219 20.13 -19.85 2.02
C GLU A 219 20.16 -21.10 2.92
N GLN A 220 21.27 -21.83 2.95
CA GLN A 220 21.44 -22.97 3.84
C GLN A 220 21.38 -22.54 5.32
N LEU A 221 22.04 -21.45 5.69
CA LEU A 221 21.98 -20.89 7.03
C LEU A 221 20.57 -20.45 7.42
N LEU A 222 19.72 -20.03 6.47
CA LEU A 222 18.37 -19.53 6.72
C LEU A 222 17.28 -20.60 6.70
N VAL A 223 17.46 -21.67 5.92
CA VAL A 223 16.40 -22.66 5.67
C VAL A 223 16.73 -24.05 6.21
N ALA A 224 18.00 -24.46 6.27
CA ALA A 224 18.34 -25.84 6.63
C ALA A 224 18.24 -26.09 8.14
N ASP A 225 17.46 -27.10 8.54
CA ASP A 225 17.34 -27.56 9.93
C ASP A 225 18.71 -27.94 10.54
N GLU A 226 19.63 -28.45 9.71
CA GLU A 226 21.00 -28.80 10.12
C GLU A 226 21.81 -27.60 10.67
N THR A 227 21.41 -26.37 10.32
CA THR A 227 22.09 -25.14 10.75
C THR A 227 21.47 -24.50 11.98
N GLN A 228 20.42 -25.10 12.57
CA GLN A 228 19.71 -24.53 13.71
C GLN A 228 20.64 -24.30 14.91
N ALA A 229 21.54 -25.23 15.22
CA ALA A 229 22.54 -25.06 16.26
C ALA A 229 23.52 -23.88 15.99
N THR A 230 23.77 -23.56 14.72
CA THR A 230 24.58 -22.40 14.32
C THR A 230 23.81 -21.09 14.50
N ARG A 231 22.49 -21.08 14.21
CA ARG A 231 21.63 -19.92 14.46
C ARG A 231 21.52 -19.65 15.96
N ASP A 232 21.25 -20.67 16.76
CA ASP A 232 21.15 -20.58 18.21
C ASP A 232 22.47 -20.05 18.83
N ALA A 233 23.62 -20.45 18.26
CA ALA A 233 24.92 -19.95 18.69
C ALA A 233 25.13 -18.46 18.37
N ILE A 234 24.69 -18.00 17.18
CA ILE A 234 24.74 -16.58 16.80
C ILE A 234 23.84 -15.76 17.71
N GLU A 235 22.61 -16.24 17.98
CA GLU A 235 21.67 -15.57 18.88
C GLU A 235 22.21 -15.51 20.32
N ALA A 236 22.84 -16.58 20.81
CA ALA A 236 23.46 -16.60 22.13
C ALA A 236 24.67 -15.65 22.25
N GLU A 237 25.44 -15.47 21.18
CA GLU A 237 26.60 -14.56 21.14
C GLU A 237 26.18 -13.08 21.04
N THR A 238 25.18 -12.78 20.21
CA THR A 238 24.80 -11.41 19.86
C THR A 238 23.61 -10.88 20.66
N GLY A 239 22.77 -11.76 21.20
CA GLY A 239 21.52 -11.41 21.88
C GLY A 239 20.38 -11.01 20.93
N GLU A 240 20.56 -11.15 19.62
CA GLU A 240 19.61 -10.75 18.58
C GLU A 240 19.35 -11.91 17.59
N ASP A 241 18.12 -11.95 17.06
CA ASP A 241 17.70 -12.93 16.04
C ASP A 241 18.52 -12.76 14.75
N LEU A 242 18.89 -13.86 14.11
CA LEU A 242 19.62 -13.88 12.84
C LEU A 242 18.93 -13.04 11.75
N ASP A 243 17.61 -13.11 11.64
CA ASP A 243 16.85 -12.35 10.65
C ASP A 243 16.99 -10.85 10.86
N PHE A 244 17.03 -10.43 12.13
CA PHE A 244 17.24 -9.03 12.50
C PHE A 244 18.65 -8.58 12.12
N LEU A 245 19.69 -9.37 12.45
CA LEU A 245 21.09 -9.04 12.13
C LEU A 245 21.34 -8.93 10.62
N LEU A 246 20.72 -9.81 9.82
CA LEU A 246 20.78 -9.74 8.36
C LEU A 246 20.09 -8.49 7.83
N ALA A 247 18.91 -8.17 8.37
CA ALA A 247 18.17 -6.99 7.99
C ALA A 247 18.93 -5.70 8.35
N ASP A 248 19.52 -5.65 9.54
CA ASP A 248 20.28 -4.50 10.04
C ASP A 248 21.55 -4.27 9.19
N SER A 249 22.33 -5.32 8.92
CA SER A 249 23.53 -5.23 8.07
C SER A 249 23.20 -4.70 6.66
N ARG A 250 22.11 -5.18 6.04
CA ARG A 250 21.64 -4.70 4.73
C ARG A 250 21.17 -3.24 4.80
N PHE A 251 20.49 -2.87 5.87
CA PHE A 251 20.00 -1.51 6.07
C PHE A 251 21.15 -0.52 6.27
N GLU A 252 22.14 -0.89 7.08
CA GLU A 252 23.34 -0.08 7.30
C GLU A 252 24.10 0.12 5.99
N GLN A 253 24.31 -0.94 5.20
CA GLN A 253 24.97 -0.81 3.90
C GLN A 253 24.18 0.06 2.92
N ALA A 254 22.86 -0.10 2.83
CA ALA A 254 22.03 0.76 1.98
C ALA A 254 22.15 2.24 2.41
N MET A 255 22.21 2.50 3.72
CA MET A 255 22.40 3.84 4.27
C MET A 255 23.78 4.41 3.94
N LEU A 256 24.85 3.63 4.13
CA LEU A 256 26.22 4.05 3.82
C LEU A 256 26.39 4.31 2.31
N LEU A 257 25.85 3.44 1.48
CA LEU A 257 25.82 3.58 0.03
C LEU A 257 25.13 4.89 -0.37
N ALA A 258 23.89 5.10 0.08
CA ALA A 258 23.12 6.32 -0.18
C ALA A 258 23.89 7.57 0.25
N LYS A 259 24.45 7.58 1.46
CA LYS A 259 25.22 8.71 1.99
C LYS A 259 26.47 9.02 1.16
N SER A 260 27.08 8.00 0.56
CA SER A 260 28.30 8.17 -0.24
C SER A 260 28.03 8.75 -1.65
N VAL A 261 26.81 8.58 -2.18
CA VAL A 261 26.42 9.04 -3.53
C VAL A 261 25.56 10.29 -3.53
N VAL A 262 24.86 10.60 -2.44
CA VAL A 262 24.00 11.78 -2.33
C VAL A 262 24.80 12.97 -1.77
N LYS A 263 24.80 14.08 -2.52
CA LYS A 263 25.26 15.40 -2.07
C LYS A 263 24.07 16.32 -1.89
N GLU A 264 23.85 16.80 -0.67
CA GLU A 264 22.85 17.83 -0.39
C GLU A 264 23.39 19.21 -0.78
N GLN A 265 22.77 19.82 -1.79
CA GLN A 265 23.04 21.17 -2.24
C GLN A 265 22.06 22.15 -1.58
N GLY A 266 22.55 22.87 -0.58
CA GLY A 266 21.86 24.02 0.02
C GLY A 266 20.90 23.70 1.17
N LYS A 267 20.66 24.71 2.00
CA LYS A 267 19.62 24.64 3.04
C LYS A 267 18.27 24.51 2.35
N VAL A 268 17.63 23.36 2.50
CA VAL A 268 16.23 23.14 2.12
C VAL A 268 15.42 24.35 2.56
N THR A 269 15.01 25.20 1.62
CA THR A 269 14.13 26.32 1.93
C THR A 269 12.84 25.72 2.45
N ARG A 270 12.61 25.83 3.76
CA ARG A 270 11.41 25.34 4.43
C ARG A 270 10.20 25.71 3.59
N THR A 271 9.52 24.69 3.07
CA THR A 271 8.29 24.86 2.30
C THR A 271 7.25 25.44 3.25
N SER A 272 6.23 26.14 2.74
CA SER A 272 5.11 26.61 3.56
C SER A 272 4.46 25.48 4.37
N SER A 273 4.48 24.24 3.84
CA SER A 273 4.07 23.02 4.55
C SER A 273 4.89 22.77 5.82
N ASP A 274 6.22 22.92 5.76
CA ASP A 274 7.12 22.60 6.89
C ASP A 274 6.88 23.53 8.10
N LYS A 275 6.38 24.75 7.86
CA LYS A 275 6.00 25.70 8.94
C LYS A 275 4.68 25.29 9.60
N ILE A 276 3.71 24.85 8.80
CA ILE A 276 2.43 24.34 9.28
C ILE A 276 2.66 23.05 10.07
N ASP A 277 3.53 22.18 9.57
CA ASP A 277 3.89 20.91 10.20
C ASP A 277 4.52 21.10 11.58
N LYS A 278 5.35 22.13 11.78
CA LYS A 278 5.91 22.44 13.10
C LYS A 278 4.83 22.74 14.15
N TRP A 279 3.73 23.37 13.75
CA TRP A 279 2.61 23.68 14.63
C TRP A 279 1.67 22.48 14.80
N VAL A 280 1.33 21.81 13.69
CA VAL A 280 0.40 20.68 13.67
C VAL A 280 0.98 19.42 14.34
N LEU A 281 2.29 19.19 14.24
CA LEU A 281 2.99 18.02 14.79
C LEU A 281 3.72 18.33 16.11
N GLY A 282 3.55 19.53 16.67
CA GLY A 282 4.19 19.90 17.93
C GLY A 282 3.69 19.02 19.07
N SER A 283 4.59 18.60 19.96
CA SER A 283 4.25 17.71 21.09
C SER A 283 3.19 18.29 22.04
N TRP A 284 3.11 19.62 22.14
CA TRP A 284 2.06 20.31 22.90
C TRP A 284 0.94 20.82 21.97
N THR A 285 1.26 21.39 20.82
CA THR A 285 0.27 22.04 19.95
C THR A 285 -0.56 21.08 19.10
N GLY A 286 -0.08 19.86 18.85
CA GLY A 286 -0.74 18.88 18.00
C GLY A 286 -2.06 18.37 18.58
N ILE A 287 -2.12 18.06 19.89
CA ILE A 287 -3.35 17.55 20.53
C ILE A 287 -4.47 18.62 20.56
N PRO A 288 -4.24 19.88 20.97
CA PRO A 288 -5.25 20.93 20.91
C PRO A 288 -5.76 21.21 19.49
N ILE A 289 -4.86 21.26 18.49
CA ILE A 289 -5.25 21.44 17.09
C ILE A 289 -6.12 20.28 16.62
N PHE A 290 -5.74 19.06 16.99
CA PHE A 290 -6.51 17.86 16.69
C PHE A 290 -7.92 17.93 17.27
N ILE A 291 -8.05 18.26 18.56
CA ILE A 291 -9.35 18.41 19.22
C ILE A 291 -10.17 19.52 18.57
N ALA A 292 -9.56 20.67 18.24
CA ALA A 292 -10.24 21.79 17.59
C ALA A 292 -10.76 21.40 16.19
N LEU A 293 -9.99 20.61 15.44
CA LEU A 293 -10.37 20.15 14.11
C LEU A 293 -11.46 19.07 14.18
N MET A 294 -11.43 18.18 15.18
CA MET A 294 -12.54 17.27 15.47
C MET A 294 -13.81 18.02 15.89
N TYR A 295 -13.68 19.06 16.70
CA TYR A 295 -14.80 19.94 17.03
C TYR A 295 -15.38 20.59 15.78
N LEU A 296 -14.54 21.08 14.87
CA LEU A 296 -14.98 21.68 13.60
C LEU A 296 -15.68 20.66 12.71
N LEU A 297 -15.18 19.42 12.65
CA LEU A 297 -15.83 18.30 11.94
C LEU A 297 -17.26 18.09 12.45
N PHE A 298 -17.46 18.01 13.77
CA PHE A 298 -18.80 17.85 14.34
C PHE A 298 -19.67 19.09 14.15
N LEU A 299 -19.11 20.28 14.36
CA LEU A 299 -19.80 21.55 14.17
C LEU A 299 -20.33 21.68 12.74
N PHE A 300 -19.49 21.37 11.74
CA PHE A 300 -19.86 21.38 10.34
C PHE A 300 -20.92 20.31 10.06
N SER A 301 -20.67 19.05 10.44
CA SER A 301 -21.59 17.94 10.13
C SER A 301 -22.98 18.14 10.74
N ILE A 302 -23.05 18.67 11.96
CA ILE A 302 -24.32 18.89 12.67
C ILE A 302 -25.04 20.14 12.17
N ASN A 303 -24.36 21.28 11.99
CA ASN A 303 -25.04 22.50 11.55
C ASN A 303 -25.40 22.44 10.06
N PHE A 304 -24.46 22.03 9.21
CA PHE A 304 -24.68 21.94 7.77
C PHE A 304 -25.62 20.78 7.44
N GLY A 305 -25.38 19.59 8.02
CA GLY A 305 -26.28 18.44 7.86
C GLY A 305 -27.65 18.71 8.47
N GLY A 306 -27.71 19.35 9.64
CA GLY A 306 -28.93 19.74 10.33
C GLY A 306 -29.83 20.66 9.52
N ALA A 307 -29.25 21.65 8.84
CA ALA A 307 -30.00 22.58 7.99
C ALA A 307 -30.72 21.89 6.80
N LEU A 308 -30.31 20.67 6.45
CA LEU A 308 -30.89 19.89 5.36
C LEU A 308 -31.87 18.81 5.85
N ILE A 309 -31.98 18.57 7.16
CA ILE A 309 -32.84 17.50 7.71
C ILE A 309 -34.29 17.70 7.29
N ASP A 310 -34.85 18.90 7.46
CA ASP A 310 -36.25 19.19 7.18
C ASP A 310 -36.60 18.93 5.70
N PHE A 311 -35.68 19.22 4.78
CA PHE A 311 -35.86 18.94 3.36
C PHE A 311 -36.00 17.43 3.10
N PHE A 312 -35.12 16.62 3.70
CA PHE A 312 -35.16 15.17 3.53
C PHE A 312 -36.34 14.54 4.27
N ASP A 313 -36.69 15.04 5.45
CA ASP A 313 -37.83 14.57 6.23
C ASP A 313 -39.14 14.79 5.47
N LEU A 314 -39.41 16.02 5.03
CA LEU A 314 -40.61 16.36 4.28
C LEU A 314 -40.69 15.64 2.93
N SER A 315 -39.56 15.52 2.23
CA SER A 315 -39.51 14.81 0.93
C SER A 315 -39.77 13.31 1.11
N ALA A 316 -39.18 12.70 2.14
CA ALA A 316 -39.36 11.29 2.43
C ALA A 316 -40.77 10.99 2.95
N GLN A 317 -41.33 11.87 3.79
CA GLN A 317 -42.72 11.77 4.22
C GLN A 317 -43.68 11.82 3.02
N ALA A 318 -43.52 12.82 2.15
CA ALA A 318 -44.36 12.99 0.98
C ALA A 318 -44.28 11.80 0.03
N LEU A 319 -43.10 11.23 -0.18
CA LEU A 319 -42.88 10.13 -1.12
C LEU A 319 -43.28 8.77 -0.55
N PHE A 320 -42.80 8.43 0.65
CA PHE A 320 -42.92 7.08 1.21
C PHE A 320 -44.15 6.89 2.09
N VAL A 321 -44.57 7.91 2.83
CA VAL A 321 -45.72 7.82 3.74
C VAL A 321 -46.98 8.27 3.01
N ASP A 322 -47.04 9.55 2.61
CA ASP A 322 -48.25 10.14 2.02
C ASP A 322 -48.48 9.61 0.60
N GLY A 323 -47.42 9.54 -0.22
CA GLY A 323 -47.45 8.93 -1.54
C GLY A 323 -47.76 7.43 -1.50
N GLY A 324 -47.15 6.70 -0.54
CA GLY A 324 -47.45 5.28 -0.30
C GLY A 324 -48.91 5.05 0.06
N ARG A 325 -49.46 5.86 0.97
CA ARG A 325 -50.87 5.83 1.38
C ARG A 325 -51.82 6.16 0.22
N ALA A 326 -51.52 7.18 -0.57
CA ALA A 326 -52.31 7.55 -1.74
C ALA A 326 -52.32 6.45 -2.81
N LEU A 327 -51.18 5.80 -3.06
CA LEU A 327 -51.06 4.72 -4.03
C LEU A 327 -51.82 3.47 -3.59
N LEU A 328 -51.61 3.03 -2.34
CA LEU A 328 -52.26 1.85 -1.78
C LEU A 328 -53.79 2.03 -1.66
N SER A 329 -54.25 3.23 -1.27
CA SER A 329 -55.68 3.52 -1.23
C SER A 329 -56.31 3.55 -2.63
N SER A 330 -55.60 4.05 -3.65
CA SER A 330 -56.09 4.02 -5.04
C SER A 330 -56.23 2.60 -5.62
N LEU A 331 -55.47 1.65 -5.09
CA LEU A 331 -55.52 0.22 -5.44
C LEU A 331 -56.57 -0.57 -4.63
N GLY A 332 -57.28 0.08 -3.70
CA GLY A 332 -58.27 -0.57 -2.83
C GLY A 332 -57.66 -1.48 -1.76
N ALA A 333 -56.42 -1.21 -1.35
CA ALA A 333 -55.78 -1.98 -0.29
C ALA A 333 -56.49 -1.80 1.07
N PRO A 334 -56.57 -2.84 1.91
CA PRO A 334 -57.17 -2.74 3.23
C PRO A 334 -56.34 -1.88 4.18
N GLU A 335 -57.01 -1.19 5.12
CA GLU A 335 -56.45 -0.27 6.12
C GLU A 335 -55.22 -0.84 6.87
N TRP A 336 -55.28 -2.11 7.29
CA TRP A 336 -54.17 -2.73 8.02
C TRP A 336 -52.88 -2.84 7.18
N LEU A 337 -53.01 -3.02 5.86
CA LEU A 337 -51.86 -3.12 4.96
C LEU A 337 -51.25 -1.75 4.69
N ILE A 338 -52.09 -0.72 4.60
CA ILE A 338 -51.66 0.69 4.50
C ILE A 338 -50.88 1.08 5.75
N ALA A 339 -51.41 0.77 6.94
CA ALA A 339 -50.75 1.09 8.20
C ALA A 339 -49.37 0.42 8.32
N ILE A 340 -49.22 -0.83 7.87
CA ILE A 340 -47.92 -1.52 7.91
C ILE A 340 -46.95 -0.95 6.88
N LEU A 341 -47.38 -0.78 5.62
CA LEU A 341 -46.47 -0.40 4.53
C LEU A 341 -46.15 1.10 4.52
N ALA A 342 -47.16 1.97 4.63
CA ALA A 342 -46.96 3.41 4.58
C ALA A 342 -46.51 3.96 5.93
N ASP A 343 -47.24 3.68 7.02
CA ASP A 343 -46.91 4.25 8.34
C ASP A 343 -45.75 3.50 9.02
N GLY A 344 -45.70 2.18 8.89
CA GLY A 344 -44.62 1.36 9.44
C GLY A 344 -43.32 1.47 8.63
N ILE A 345 -43.31 0.87 7.44
CA ILE A 345 -42.11 0.83 6.59
C ILE A 345 -41.76 2.23 6.07
N GLY A 346 -42.72 2.96 5.51
CA GLY A 346 -42.52 4.32 5.01
C GLY A 346 -42.06 5.29 6.10
N GLY A 347 -42.66 5.23 7.29
CA GLY A 347 -42.20 6.00 8.46
C GLY A 347 -40.77 5.64 8.89
N GLY A 348 -40.42 4.34 8.84
CA GLY A 348 -39.05 3.90 9.04
C GLY A 348 -38.06 4.47 8.01
N LEU A 349 -38.42 4.45 6.72
CA LEU A 349 -37.64 5.04 5.63
C LEU A 349 -37.49 6.56 5.79
N GLN A 350 -38.54 7.26 6.21
CA GLN A 350 -38.48 8.68 6.53
C GLN A 350 -37.45 8.96 7.62
N VAL A 351 -37.49 8.23 8.75
CA VAL A 351 -36.52 8.39 9.83
C VAL A 351 -35.10 8.14 9.32
N VAL A 352 -34.87 7.10 8.52
CA VAL A 352 -33.55 6.81 7.94
C VAL A 352 -33.08 7.93 6.99
N ALA A 353 -33.97 8.51 6.20
CA ALA A 353 -33.65 9.58 5.25
C ALA A 353 -33.11 10.84 5.96
N THR A 354 -33.55 11.13 7.18
CA THR A 354 -33.05 12.27 7.97
C THR A 354 -31.57 12.17 8.34
N PHE A 355 -30.98 10.96 8.34
CA PHE A 355 -29.55 10.77 8.63
C PHE A 355 -28.65 11.00 7.41
N ILE A 356 -29.19 10.94 6.19
CA ILE A 356 -28.42 11.06 4.95
C ILE A 356 -27.63 12.39 4.90
N PRO A 357 -28.21 13.56 5.22
CA PRO A 357 -27.48 14.83 5.12
C PRO A 357 -26.34 14.95 6.13
N ILE A 358 -26.56 14.49 7.36
CA ILE A 358 -25.53 14.49 8.42
C ILE A 358 -24.37 13.59 8.03
N ILE A 359 -24.67 12.38 7.57
CA ILE A 359 -23.64 11.42 7.11
C ILE A 359 -22.90 11.99 5.89
N GLY A 360 -23.62 12.56 4.92
CA GLY A 360 -23.02 13.20 3.75
C GLY A 360 -22.08 14.36 4.11
N ALA A 361 -22.50 15.24 5.03
CA ALA A 361 -21.68 16.35 5.52
C ALA A 361 -20.42 15.85 6.26
N LEU A 362 -20.57 14.80 7.08
CA LEU A 362 -19.45 14.14 7.74
C LEU A 362 -18.44 13.59 6.73
N PHE A 363 -18.90 12.86 5.72
CA PHE A 363 -18.02 12.31 4.68
C PHE A 363 -17.34 13.40 3.87
N LEU A 364 -18.06 14.45 3.48
CA LEU A 364 -17.49 15.58 2.76
C LEU A 364 -16.33 16.21 3.54
N PHE A 365 -16.52 16.44 4.84
CA PHE A 365 -15.47 17.00 5.69
C PHE A 365 -14.30 16.02 5.87
N LEU A 366 -14.57 14.73 6.03
CA LEU A 366 -13.52 13.71 6.12
C LEU A 366 -12.69 13.62 4.84
N THR A 367 -13.31 13.70 3.67
CA THR A 367 -12.60 13.74 2.38
C THR A 367 -11.69 14.96 2.30
N LEU A 368 -12.15 16.14 2.73
CA LEU A 368 -11.31 17.35 2.81
C LEU A 368 -10.10 17.17 3.74
N LEU A 369 -10.28 16.50 4.89
CA LEU A 369 -9.19 16.19 5.81
C LEU A 369 -8.19 15.16 5.25
N GLU A 370 -8.67 14.20 4.47
CA GLU A 370 -7.85 13.20 3.80
C GLU A 370 -7.03 13.84 2.66
N GLU A 371 -7.67 14.64 1.80
CA GLU A 371 -7.01 15.35 0.69
C GLU A 371 -5.99 16.39 1.17
N SER A 372 -6.25 17.04 2.31
CA SER A 372 -5.26 17.94 2.93
C SER A 372 -4.04 17.20 3.52
N GLY A 373 -4.06 15.86 3.57
CA GLY A 373 -3.02 15.06 4.19
C GLY A 373 -2.91 15.26 5.71
N TYR A 374 -3.95 15.81 6.35
CA TYR A 374 -3.97 16.00 7.80
C TYR A 374 -4.05 14.65 8.53
N MET A 375 -4.79 13.67 7.99
CA MET A 375 -4.95 12.35 8.63
C MET A 375 -3.62 11.63 8.84
N ALA A 376 -2.70 11.71 7.88
CA ALA A 376 -1.35 11.15 8.02
C ALA A 376 -0.54 11.81 9.14
N ARG A 377 -0.79 13.10 9.41
CA ARG A 377 -0.12 13.91 10.43
C ARG A 377 -0.73 13.70 11.81
N ALA A 378 -2.05 13.65 11.90
CA ALA A 378 -2.80 13.38 13.13
C ALA A 378 -2.46 12.00 13.73
N ALA A 379 -2.32 10.99 12.87
CA ALA A 379 -1.90 9.65 13.27
C ALA A 379 -0.58 9.67 14.06
N PHE A 380 0.40 10.49 13.64
CA PHE A 380 1.70 10.60 14.32
C PHE A 380 1.59 11.22 15.72
N VAL A 381 0.69 12.19 15.90
CA VAL A 381 0.48 12.84 17.22
C VAL A 381 -0.04 11.83 18.25
N VAL A 382 -0.87 10.88 17.83
CA VAL A 382 -1.54 9.92 18.72
C VAL A 382 -0.80 8.58 18.82
N ASP A 383 0.17 8.36 17.94
CA ASP A 383 1.01 7.16 17.84
C ASP A 383 1.67 6.77 19.16
N ARG A 384 2.14 7.75 19.96
CA ARG A 384 2.75 7.48 21.27
C ARG A 384 1.78 6.85 22.27
N SER A 385 0.50 7.22 22.23
CA SER A 385 -0.54 6.68 23.11
C SER A 385 -1.06 5.34 22.61
N MET A 386 -1.28 5.22 21.29
CA MET A 386 -1.76 3.98 20.65
C MET A 386 -0.75 2.83 20.75
N ARG A 387 0.56 3.10 20.66
CA ARG A 387 1.59 2.06 20.85
C ARG A 387 1.51 1.38 22.22
N LYS A 388 1.02 2.07 23.26
CA LYS A 388 0.80 1.44 24.58
C LYS A 388 -0.32 0.40 24.57
N LEU A 389 -1.25 0.54 23.63
CA LEU A 389 -2.37 -0.37 23.40
C LEU A 389 -2.04 -1.46 22.35
N GLY A 390 -0.81 -1.49 21.83
CA GLY A 390 -0.37 -2.47 20.83
C GLY A 390 -0.82 -2.18 19.40
N VAL A 391 -1.29 -0.95 19.13
CA VAL A 391 -1.82 -0.52 17.82
C VAL A 391 -0.97 0.66 17.29
N SER A 392 -0.83 0.82 15.97
CA SER A 392 -0.14 2.00 15.43
C SER A 392 -1.06 3.22 15.50
N GLY A 393 -0.49 4.42 15.51
CA GLY A 393 -1.26 5.67 15.47
C GLY A 393 -2.20 5.78 14.26
N LYS A 394 -2.01 4.97 13.21
CA LYS A 394 -2.89 4.93 12.03
C LYS A 394 -4.27 4.35 12.36
N ALA A 395 -4.36 3.40 13.30
CA ALA A 395 -5.63 2.79 13.72
C ALA A 395 -6.56 3.76 14.46
N PHE A 396 -6.01 4.86 14.99
CA PHE A 396 -6.78 5.88 15.69
C PHE A 396 -7.75 6.63 14.78
N VAL A 397 -7.36 6.84 13.51
CA VAL A 397 -8.17 7.61 12.54
C VAL A 397 -9.50 6.90 12.26
N PRO A 398 -9.52 5.59 11.89
CA PRO A 398 -10.77 4.83 11.79
C PRO A 398 -11.64 4.83 13.05
N LEU A 399 -11.03 4.74 14.23
CA LEU A 399 -11.74 4.73 15.50
C LEU A 399 -12.50 6.05 15.73
N ILE A 400 -11.84 7.18 15.52
CA ILE A 400 -12.48 8.49 15.66
C ILE A 400 -13.61 8.70 14.66
N ILE A 401 -13.42 8.26 13.42
CA ILE A 401 -14.49 8.29 12.43
C ILE A 401 -15.67 7.42 12.91
N GLY A 402 -15.36 6.28 13.53
CA GLY A 402 -16.31 5.38 14.19
C GLY A 402 -17.17 6.05 15.27
N PHE A 403 -16.59 6.98 16.04
CA PHE A 403 -17.32 7.77 17.03
C PHE A 403 -18.49 8.58 16.41
N GLY A 404 -18.30 9.10 15.20
CA GLY A 404 -19.38 9.71 14.43
C GLY A 404 -20.33 8.66 13.86
N CYS A 405 -19.79 7.71 13.09
CA CYS A 405 -20.53 6.58 12.55
C CYS A 405 -19.61 5.37 12.34
N ASN A 406 -20.01 4.21 12.85
CA ASN A 406 -19.18 3.00 12.76
C ASN A 406 -19.05 2.44 11.35
N VAL A 407 -20.01 2.67 10.46
CA VAL A 407 -19.91 2.21 9.07
C VAL A 407 -18.68 2.82 8.37
N PRO A 408 -18.51 4.15 8.30
CA PRO A 408 -17.28 4.75 7.78
C PRO A 408 -16.05 4.43 8.60
N GLY A 409 -16.17 4.34 9.93
CA GLY A 409 -15.04 3.97 10.79
C GLY A 409 -14.47 2.60 10.41
N ILE A 410 -15.33 1.60 10.25
CA ILE A 410 -14.95 0.25 9.81
C ILE A 410 -14.40 0.29 8.37
N MET A 411 -15.04 0.99 7.44
CA MET A 411 -14.53 1.09 6.06
C MET A 411 -13.14 1.76 5.98
N ALA A 412 -12.87 2.74 6.83
CA ALA A 412 -11.58 3.43 6.89
C ALA A 412 -10.44 2.51 7.35
N THR A 413 -10.72 1.41 8.06
CA THR A 413 -9.67 0.45 8.46
C THR A 413 -8.97 -0.21 7.28
N ARG A 414 -9.53 -0.14 6.06
CA ARG A 414 -8.88 -0.62 4.83
C ARG A 414 -7.53 0.06 4.55
N THR A 415 -7.30 1.25 5.10
CA THR A 415 -6.02 1.99 4.93
C THR A 415 -4.92 1.48 5.86
N LEU A 416 -5.23 0.54 6.76
CA LEU A 416 -4.26 -0.10 7.66
C LEU A 416 -3.58 -1.25 6.91
N ASN A 417 -2.25 -1.26 6.92
CA ASN A 417 -1.45 -2.24 6.17
C ASN A 417 -1.38 -3.59 6.89
N ASP A 418 -1.45 -3.60 8.21
CA ASP A 418 -1.35 -4.81 9.02
C ASP A 418 -2.74 -5.41 9.28
N GLU A 419 -2.87 -6.71 9.05
CA GLU A 419 -4.14 -7.43 9.18
C GLU A 419 -4.62 -7.51 10.64
N ARG A 420 -3.71 -7.78 11.58
CA ARG A 420 -4.03 -7.84 13.01
C ARG A 420 -4.50 -6.48 13.51
N GLU A 421 -3.83 -5.41 13.09
CA GLU A 421 -4.21 -4.03 13.37
C GLU A 421 -5.61 -3.69 12.84
N ARG A 422 -5.90 -4.08 11.59
CA ARG A 422 -7.21 -3.88 10.96
C ARG A 422 -8.31 -4.58 11.74
N ILE A 423 -8.14 -5.86 12.06
CA ILE A 423 -9.14 -6.66 12.80
C ILE A 423 -9.40 -6.08 14.18
N LEU A 424 -8.34 -5.74 14.94
CA LEU A 424 -8.48 -5.12 16.26
C LEU A 424 -9.26 -3.80 16.17
N THR A 425 -8.94 -2.96 15.18
CA THR A 425 -9.61 -1.66 14.99
C THR A 425 -11.10 -1.83 14.65
N VAL A 426 -11.45 -2.81 13.80
CA VAL A 426 -12.84 -3.14 13.48
C VAL A 426 -13.59 -3.66 14.71
N MET A 427 -12.97 -4.53 15.52
CA MET A 427 -13.57 -5.07 16.74
C MET A 427 -13.76 -4.02 17.83
N MET A 428 -12.90 -3.00 17.86
CA MET A 428 -12.99 -1.88 18.82
C MET A 428 -14.02 -0.82 18.42
N SER A 429 -14.28 -0.62 17.12
CA SER A 429 -15.23 0.39 16.62
C SER A 429 -16.64 0.27 17.25
N PRO A 430 -17.23 -0.93 17.42
CA PRO A 430 -18.49 -1.10 18.14
C PRO A 430 -18.51 -0.64 19.59
N PHE A 431 -17.38 -0.45 20.26
CA PHE A 431 -17.36 0.10 21.62
C PHE A 431 -17.36 1.64 21.65
N MET A 432 -17.21 2.28 20.49
CA MET A 432 -17.41 3.71 20.34
C MET A 432 -18.89 4.01 20.11
N SER A 433 -19.47 4.82 20.98
CA SER A 433 -20.88 5.18 20.88
C SER A 433 -21.07 6.39 19.98
N CYS A 434 -21.82 6.18 18.90
CA CYS A 434 -22.38 7.26 18.11
C CYS A 434 -23.68 7.78 18.75
N GLY A 435 -24.08 9.01 18.39
CA GLY A 435 -25.29 9.64 18.93
C GLY A 435 -26.55 8.78 18.79
N ALA A 436 -26.68 8.03 17.68
CA ALA A 436 -27.80 7.11 17.45
C ALA A 436 -27.83 5.94 18.47
N ARG A 437 -26.67 5.37 18.82
CA ARG A 437 -26.60 4.32 19.85
C ARG A 437 -26.92 4.87 21.22
N LEU A 438 -26.47 6.08 21.51
CA LEU A 438 -26.75 6.72 22.79
C LEU A 438 -28.25 6.96 22.96
N ALA A 439 -28.97 7.30 21.88
CA ALA A 439 -30.44 7.38 21.88
C ALA A 439 -31.11 6.02 22.15
N VAL A 440 -30.61 4.93 21.53
CA VAL A 440 -31.10 3.57 21.80
C VAL A 440 -30.81 3.16 23.25
N PHE A 441 -29.59 3.39 23.73
CA PHE A 441 -29.21 3.11 25.12
C PHE A 441 -30.06 3.91 26.11
N ALA A 442 -30.35 5.18 25.81
CA ALA A 442 -31.24 6.01 26.62
C ALA A 442 -32.68 5.46 26.63
N LEU A 443 -33.22 5.04 25.49
CA LEU A 443 -34.55 4.43 25.41
C LEU A 443 -34.64 3.17 26.29
N PHE A 444 -33.69 2.24 26.17
CA PHE A 444 -33.66 1.03 26.98
C PHE A 444 -33.38 1.33 28.46
N ALA A 445 -32.50 2.28 28.76
CA ALA A 445 -32.22 2.70 30.12
C ALA A 445 -33.48 3.25 30.79
N VAL A 446 -34.28 4.09 30.10
CA VAL A 446 -35.54 4.61 30.64
C VAL A 446 -36.60 3.51 30.76
N ALA A 447 -36.69 2.59 29.79
CA ALA A 447 -37.69 1.53 29.79
C ALA A 447 -37.47 0.47 30.89
N PHE A 448 -36.22 0.08 31.14
CA PHE A 448 -35.88 -1.02 32.06
C PHE A 448 -35.30 -0.55 33.41
N PHE A 449 -34.71 0.64 33.45
CA PHE A 449 -34.01 1.16 34.63
C PHE A 449 -34.46 2.61 34.96
N PRO A 450 -35.71 2.77 35.44
CA PRO A 450 -36.29 4.08 35.71
C PRO A 450 -35.53 4.92 36.75
N VAL A 451 -34.69 4.29 37.58
CA VAL A 451 -33.77 4.98 38.50
C VAL A 451 -32.33 4.56 38.17
N GLY A 452 -31.47 5.53 37.91
CA GLY A 452 -30.03 5.29 37.71
C GLY A 452 -29.64 4.78 36.32
N GLY A 453 -30.52 4.84 35.30
CA GLY A 453 -30.21 4.43 33.93
C GLY A 453 -28.93 5.07 33.35
N GLN A 454 -28.62 6.32 33.73
CA GLN A 454 -27.36 6.99 33.38
C GLN A 454 -26.10 6.24 33.84
N ASN A 455 -26.13 5.59 35.00
CA ASN A 455 -24.99 4.83 35.53
C ASN A 455 -24.79 3.54 34.74
N ILE A 456 -25.87 2.92 34.25
CA ILE A 456 -25.82 1.71 33.43
C ILE A 456 -25.27 2.04 32.04
N VAL A 457 -25.71 3.15 31.45
CA VAL A 457 -25.13 3.64 30.19
C VAL A 457 -23.66 3.99 30.37
N PHE A 458 -23.28 4.59 31.50
CA PHE A 458 -21.87 4.90 31.81
C PHE A 458 -21.00 3.65 32.01
N LEU A 459 -21.54 2.60 32.65
CA LEU A 459 -20.85 1.31 32.84
C LEU A 459 -20.49 0.59 31.53
N LEU A 460 -21.13 0.93 30.42
CA LEU A 460 -20.77 0.38 29.10
C LEU A 460 -19.45 0.94 28.54
N TYR A 461 -18.94 2.04 29.10
CA TYR A 461 -17.70 2.70 28.66
C TYR A 461 -16.50 2.45 29.58
N ILE A 462 -16.71 1.78 30.72
CA ILE A 462 -15.68 1.28 31.63
C ILE A 462 -15.39 -0.16 31.25
#